data_AF-A0A1H7XUR2-F1
#
_entry.id   AF-A0A1H7XUR2-F1
#
_cell.length_a   1.000
_cell.length_b   1.000
_cell.length_c   1.000
_cell.angle_alpha   90.00
_cell.angle_beta   90.00
_cell.angle_gamma   90.00
#
_symmetry.space_group_name_H-M   'P 1'
#
loop_
_entity.id
_entity.type
_entity.pdbx_description
1 polymer ?
#
loop_
_entity_poly.entity_id
_entity_poly.type
_entity_poly.pdbx_seq_one_letter_code
_entity_poly.pdbx_strand_id
1 'polypeptide(L)'
;MNFTEGLEKAINDKDLPVITFYDFFVLGYHLFHKKALNGEPLKRLPHDWDQTRAKNALRRLEARKALVMDSDFRSGVWRVTQSTRAGSAEEVACIADPFAYVSHLSAMQRYGLTDRSPQALHLTTPKRPLWNALRDKRLHVDLPDLDQIEAPVLNRPGFKDTIRRRPIVVHVSSHPWTPVPVSGEETRITSIGQTFADMLAEPQLCGGMRHVLDVWENEADQWVPEIIAAIDLLDSKIAKVRAGYILSEVMDIDDPALHNWEQFAQRGGSRKLDPDAEYAPEFSERWMISINV
;
A
#
# COMPACT_ATOMS: atom_id res chain seq x y z
N MET A 1 11.04 0.34 36.19
CA MET A 1 11.59 0.91 34.94
C MET A 1 11.20 2.38 34.84
N ASN A 2 12.11 3.26 34.41
CA ASN A 2 11.77 4.67 34.13
C ASN A 2 10.96 4.78 32.84
N PHE A 3 10.19 5.86 32.66
CA PHE A 3 9.37 6.06 31.45
C PHE A 3 10.19 5.98 30.14
N THR A 4 11.38 6.58 30.10
CA THR A 4 12.25 6.54 28.90
C THR A 4 12.79 5.14 28.60
N GLU A 5 13.11 4.35 29.62
CA GLU A 5 13.50 2.95 29.47
C GLU A 5 12.31 2.11 29.00
N GLY A 6 11.11 2.38 29.53
CA GLY A 6 9.87 1.74 29.09
C GLY A 6 9.55 2.05 27.64
N LEU A 7 9.78 3.28 27.19
CA LEU A 7 9.56 3.67 25.80
C LEU A 7 10.51 2.92 24.85
N GLU A 8 11.81 2.87 25.17
CA GLU A 8 12.78 2.10 24.38
C GLU A 8 12.45 0.61 24.38
N LYS A 9 12.13 0.04 25.56
CA LYS A 9 11.72 -1.37 25.66
C LYS A 9 10.49 -1.65 24.80
N ALA A 10 9.48 -0.79 24.82
CA ALA A 10 8.28 -0.96 24.01
C ALA A 10 8.55 -0.81 22.50
N ILE A 11 9.54 -0.02 22.08
CA ILE A 11 10.00 0.03 20.68
C ILE A 11 10.65 -1.29 20.29
N ASN A 12 11.53 -1.81 21.15
CA ASN A 12 12.25 -3.06 20.90
C ASN A 12 11.31 -4.28 20.92
N ASP A 13 10.33 -4.30 21.84
CA ASP A 13 9.33 -5.38 21.95
C ASP A 13 8.45 -5.47 20.68
N LYS A 14 8.26 -4.37 19.94
CA LYS A 14 7.57 -4.38 18.64
C LYS A 14 8.41 -4.96 17.50
N ASP A 15 9.74 -4.97 17.66
CA ASP A 15 10.72 -5.46 16.69
C ASP A 15 10.51 -4.96 15.25
N LEU A 16 10.10 -3.69 15.09
CA LEU A 16 9.94 -3.06 13.78
C LEU A 16 11.31 -2.60 13.24
N PRO A 17 11.56 -2.75 11.92
CA PRO A 17 12.82 -2.34 11.31
C PRO A 17 13.01 -0.81 11.33
N VAL A 18 11.91 -0.08 11.24
CA VAL A 18 11.86 1.38 11.32
C VAL A 18 10.66 1.83 12.15
N ILE A 19 10.72 3.06 12.63
CA ILE A 19 9.62 3.73 13.33
C ILE A 19 9.48 5.16 12.80
N THR A 20 8.25 5.64 12.65
CA THR A 20 8.00 7.04 12.32
C THR A 20 7.90 7.90 13.58
N PHE A 21 7.94 9.23 13.42
CA PHE A 21 7.69 10.14 14.54
C PHE A 21 6.28 9.92 15.11
N TYR A 22 5.34 9.60 14.24
CA TYR A 22 3.97 9.32 14.62
C TYR A 22 3.83 8.07 15.46
N ASP A 23 4.39 6.94 15.01
CA ASP A 23 4.35 5.69 15.77
C ASP A 23 5.04 5.83 17.13
N PHE A 24 6.16 6.56 17.16
CA PHE A 24 6.88 6.88 18.39
C PHE A 24 6.02 7.71 19.36
N PHE A 25 5.33 8.72 18.83
CA PHE A 25 4.45 9.59 19.61
C PHE A 25 3.27 8.81 20.19
N VAL A 26 2.58 8.02 19.36
CA VAL A 26 1.43 7.17 19.75
C VAL A 26 1.85 6.16 20.82
N LEU A 27 3.01 5.53 20.66
CA LEU A 27 3.55 4.61 21.66
C LEU A 27 3.76 5.31 23.01
N GLY A 28 4.40 6.48 23.01
CA GLY A 28 4.59 7.26 24.23
C GLY A 28 3.28 7.74 24.84
N TYR A 29 2.29 8.10 24.02
CA TYR A 29 0.96 8.51 24.47
C TYR A 29 0.28 7.40 25.25
N HIS A 30 0.23 6.18 24.71
CA HIS A 30 -0.38 5.04 25.39
C HIS A 30 0.37 4.66 26.67
N LEU A 31 1.71 4.67 26.66
CA LEU A 31 2.50 4.39 27.87
C LEU A 31 2.28 5.45 28.95
N PHE A 32 2.16 6.71 28.57
CA PHE A 32 1.93 7.81 29.49
C PHE A 32 0.57 7.69 30.19
N HIS A 33 -0.50 7.41 29.44
CA HIS A 33 -1.85 7.24 29.98
C HIS A 33 -1.99 5.94 30.80
N LYS A 34 -1.41 4.84 30.32
CA LYS A 34 -1.45 3.54 31.01
C LYS A 34 -0.57 3.51 32.27
N LYS A 35 0.48 4.33 32.32
CA LYS A 35 1.48 4.40 33.40
C LYS A 35 2.20 3.08 33.70
N ALA A 36 2.12 2.11 32.80
CA ALA A 36 2.71 0.78 32.95
C ALA A 36 3.06 0.17 31.59
N LEU A 37 4.12 -0.66 31.56
CA LEU A 37 4.48 -1.51 30.43
C LEU A 37 4.44 -2.97 30.89
N ASN A 38 3.69 -3.82 30.17
CA ASN A 38 3.54 -5.25 30.49
C ASN A 38 3.15 -5.52 31.96
N GLY A 39 2.34 -4.64 32.56
CA GLY A 39 1.89 -4.72 33.96
C GLY A 39 2.86 -4.11 34.97
N GLU A 40 4.09 -3.75 34.57
CA GLU A 40 5.05 -3.09 35.45
C GLU A 40 4.84 -1.56 35.48
N PRO A 41 4.66 -0.94 36.65
CA PRO A 41 4.52 0.50 36.76
C PRO A 41 5.77 1.26 36.29
N LEU A 42 5.55 2.30 35.50
CA LEU A 42 6.60 3.21 35.05
C LEU A 42 6.88 4.27 36.12
N LYS A 43 8.17 4.58 36.33
CA LYS A 43 8.63 5.66 37.21
C LYS A 43 9.05 6.88 36.40
N ARG A 44 9.09 8.05 37.04
CA ARG A 44 9.55 9.32 36.43
C ARG A 44 8.81 9.63 35.13
N LEU A 45 7.48 9.52 35.15
CA LEU A 45 6.67 9.98 34.03
C LEU A 45 6.90 11.48 33.83
N PRO A 46 6.86 11.97 32.58
CA PRO A 46 6.79 13.40 32.33
C PRO A 46 5.51 13.99 32.95
N HIS A 47 5.43 15.32 33.01
CA HIS A 47 4.20 15.98 33.47
C HIS A 47 3.02 15.76 32.49
N ASP A 48 3.35 15.66 31.21
CA ASP A 48 2.47 15.52 30.05
C ASP A 48 3.23 14.85 28.89
N TRP A 49 2.51 14.46 27.84
CA TRP A 49 3.10 13.89 26.63
C TRP A 49 2.69 14.67 25.38
N ASP A 50 3.48 15.70 25.07
CA ASP A 50 3.31 16.53 23.88
C ASP A 50 4.42 16.28 22.84
N GLN A 51 4.36 16.99 21.71
CA GLN A 51 5.37 16.88 20.66
C GLN A 51 6.77 17.30 21.10
N THR A 52 6.90 18.25 22.02
CA THR A 52 8.18 18.74 22.53
C THR A 52 8.87 17.66 23.36
N ARG A 53 8.14 17.04 24.29
CA ARG A 53 8.60 15.93 25.12
C ARG A 53 8.92 14.71 24.27
N ALA A 54 8.09 14.40 23.27
CA ALA A 54 8.37 13.34 22.31
C ALA A 54 9.66 13.60 21.51
N LYS A 55 9.82 14.78 20.90
CA LYS A 55 11.05 15.16 20.18
C LYS A 55 12.29 15.10 21.07
N ASN A 56 12.19 15.54 22.32
CA ASN A 56 13.30 15.47 23.28
C ASN A 56 13.64 14.03 23.68
N ALA A 57 12.64 13.16 23.86
CA ALA A 57 12.86 11.74 24.10
C ALA A 57 13.53 11.07 22.90
N LEU A 58 13.07 11.38 21.68
CA LEU A 58 13.64 10.88 20.44
C LEU A 58 15.12 11.28 20.28
N ARG A 59 15.46 12.56 20.50
CA ARG A 59 16.85 13.05 20.47
C ARG A 59 17.76 12.31 21.47
N ARG A 60 17.24 11.94 22.64
CA ARG A 60 18.00 11.12 23.61
C ARG A 60 18.24 9.71 23.08
N LEU A 61 17.26 9.10 22.39
CA LEU A 61 17.44 7.80 21.73
C LEU A 61 18.45 7.88 20.59
N GLU A 62 18.43 8.95 19.80
CA GLU A 62 19.42 9.21 18.75
C GLU A 62 20.84 9.37 19.32
N ALA A 63 21.00 10.19 20.37
CA ALA A 63 22.30 10.47 20.97
C ALA A 63 23.01 9.21 21.48
N ARG A 64 22.25 8.22 21.95
CA ARG A 64 22.77 6.90 22.38
C ARG A 64 22.70 5.82 21.31
N LYS A 65 22.32 6.17 20.08
CA LYS A 65 22.19 5.26 18.93
C LYS A 65 21.22 4.09 19.15
N ALA A 66 20.17 4.28 19.94
CA ALA A 66 19.05 3.33 20.01
C ALA A 66 18.12 3.48 18.79
N LEU A 67 18.05 4.70 18.26
CA LEU A 67 17.43 5.04 16.99
C LEU A 67 18.44 5.77 16.11
N VAL A 68 18.39 5.53 14.80
CA VAL A 68 19.25 6.21 13.83
C VAL A 68 18.38 6.69 12.68
N MET A 69 18.51 7.95 12.27
CA MET A 69 17.78 8.45 11.10
C MET A 69 17.95 7.52 9.90
N ASP A 70 16.85 7.20 9.23
CA ASP A 70 16.87 6.35 8.05
C ASP A 70 17.27 7.18 6.83
N SER A 71 18.32 6.75 6.13
CA SER A 71 18.85 7.46 4.96
C SER A 71 17.94 7.42 3.75
N ASP A 72 16.96 6.52 3.72
CA ASP A 72 16.04 6.34 2.58
C ASP A 72 14.90 7.37 2.59
N PHE A 73 14.79 8.16 3.67
CA PHE A 73 13.74 9.16 3.85
C PHE A 73 14.32 10.56 4.02
N ARG A 74 13.54 11.58 3.66
CA ARG A 74 13.95 12.97 3.88
C ARG A 74 13.97 13.35 5.36
N SER A 75 13.02 12.83 6.13
CA SER A 75 12.87 13.08 7.56
C SER A 75 11.79 12.17 8.15
N GLY A 76 11.75 12.06 9.48
CA GLY A 76 10.57 11.52 10.18
C GLY A 76 10.52 9.99 10.26
N VAL A 77 11.59 9.30 9.85
CA VAL A 77 11.73 7.84 9.91
C VAL A 77 13.09 7.50 10.52
N TRP A 78 13.09 6.57 11.48
CA TRP A 78 14.27 6.10 12.19
C TRP A 78 14.37 4.59 12.12
N ARG A 79 15.57 4.08 11.89
CA ARG A 79 15.91 2.66 12.07
C ARG A 79 15.98 2.35 13.55
N VAL A 80 15.39 1.22 13.94
CA VAL A 80 15.50 0.67 15.29
C VAL A 80 16.75 -0.20 15.35
N THR A 81 17.77 0.22 16.09
CA THR A 81 19.09 -0.44 16.02
C THR A 81 19.13 -1.82 16.64
N GLN A 82 18.21 -2.10 17.56
CA GLN A 82 18.08 -3.41 18.21
C GLN A 82 17.08 -4.33 17.51
N SER A 83 16.44 -3.89 16.42
CA SER A 83 15.53 -4.76 15.69
C SER A 83 16.28 -5.94 15.08
N THR A 84 15.68 -7.12 15.15
CA THR A 84 16.21 -8.35 14.56
C THR A 84 16.01 -8.42 13.05
N ARG A 85 15.17 -7.55 12.48
CA ARG A 85 14.87 -7.45 11.06
C ARG A 85 15.27 -6.09 10.49
N ALA A 86 15.90 -6.09 9.31
CA ALA A 86 16.25 -4.86 8.59
C ALA A 86 15.06 -4.24 7.81
N GLY A 87 14.03 -5.06 7.58
CA GLY A 87 12.84 -4.72 6.80
C GLY A 87 13.10 -4.67 5.29
N SER A 88 12.13 -5.13 4.52
CA SER A 88 12.15 -5.00 3.06
C SER A 88 11.85 -3.55 2.64
N ALA A 89 12.11 -3.21 1.38
CA ALA A 89 11.71 -1.89 0.84
C ALA A 89 10.19 -1.68 0.93
N GLU A 90 9.42 -2.76 0.74
CA GLU A 90 7.95 -2.80 0.81
C GLU A 90 7.47 -2.50 2.23
N GLU A 91 8.02 -3.20 3.20
CA GLU A 91 7.66 -3.06 4.61
C GLU A 91 8.02 -1.67 5.12
N VAL A 92 9.24 -1.22 4.89
CA VAL A 92 9.73 0.09 5.35
C VAL A 92 8.94 1.22 4.70
N ALA A 93 8.54 1.08 3.43
CA ALA A 93 7.66 2.05 2.79
C ALA A 93 6.26 2.07 3.41
N CYS A 94 5.70 0.90 3.72
CA CYS A 94 4.40 0.77 4.37
C CYS A 94 4.39 1.26 5.82
N ILE A 95 5.48 1.12 6.57
CA ILE A 95 5.60 1.72 7.90
C ILE A 95 5.65 3.26 7.78
N ALA A 96 6.40 3.77 6.79
CA ALA A 96 6.57 5.21 6.61
C ALA A 96 5.30 5.92 6.11
N ASP A 97 4.60 5.37 5.11
CA ASP A 97 3.27 5.85 4.67
C ASP A 97 2.22 4.80 5.04
N PRO A 98 1.44 5.00 6.12
CA PRO A 98 0.46 4.02 6.57
C PRO A 98 -0.71 3.81 5.59
N PHE A 99 -0.84 4.68 4.58
CA PHE A 99 -1.88 4.58 3.56
C PHE A 99 -1.32 4.16 2.20
N ALA A 100 -0.01 3.93 2.10
CA ALA A 100 0.58 3.31 0.92
C ALA A 100 0.54 1.78 1.02
N TYR A 101 0.58 1.14 -0.15
CA TYR A 101 0.63 -0.31 -0.33
C TYR A 101 1.35 -0.68 -1.62
N VAL A 102 1.85 -1.92 -1.68
CA VAL A 102 2.49 -2.53 -2.86
C VAL A 102 1.43 -2.84 -3.91
N SER A 103 1.68 -2.46 -5.17
CA SER A 103 0.69 -2.57 -6.26
C SER A 103 1.33 -2.96 -7.60
N HIS A 104 0.49 -3.18 -8.62
CA HIS A 104 0.90 -3.43 -10.01
C HIS A 104 1.95 -4.56 -10.14
N LEU A 105 2.97 -4.40 -11.00
CA LEU A 105 3.98 -5.43 -11.24
C LEU A 105 4.71 -5.90 -9.97
N SER A 106 4.84 -5.04 -8.95
CA SER A 106 5.41 -5.48 -7.66
C SER A 106 4.46 -6.40 -6.90
N ALA A 107 3.15 -6.16 -6.95
CA ALA A 107 2.17 -7.07 -6.37
C ALA A 107 2.09 -8.39 -7.16
N MET A 108 2.12 -8.32 -8.49
CA MET A 108 2.18 -9.51 -9.36
C MET A 108 3.35 -10.42 -8.99
N GLN A 109 4.54 -9.83 -8.80
CA GLN A 109 5.73 -10.58 -8.37
C GLN A 109 5.54 -11.22 -6.99
N ARG A 110 4.96 -10.49 -6.02
CA ARG A 110 4.74 -11.00 -4.66
C ARG A 110 3.74 -12.16 -4.61
N TYR A 111 2.75 -12.16 -5.51
CA TYR A 111 1.81 -13.27 -5.68
C TYR A 111 2.34 -14.42 -6.54
N GLY A 112 3.53 -14.29 -7.13
CA GLY A 112 4.09 -15.32 -8.02
C GLY A 112 3.41 -15.38 -9.39
N LEU A 113 2.68 -14.34 -9.79
CA LEU A 113 1.98 -14.28 -11.08
C LEU A 113 2.90 -13.98 -12.27
N THR A 114 4.16 -13.64 -12.02
CA THR A 114 5.11 -13.26 -13.07
C THR A 114 6.54 -13.52 -12.65
N ASP A 115 7.35 -13.98 -13.61
CA ASP A 115 8.81 -14.07 -13.49
C ASP A 115 9.50 -12.73 -13.78
N ARG A 116 8.76 -11.71 -14.23
CA ARG A 116 9.33 -10.38 -14.47
C ARG A 116 9.69 -9.74 -13.14
N SER A 117 10.97 -9.41 -13.00
CA SER A 117 11.47 -8.64 -11.86
C SER A 117 11.26 -7.14 -12.10
N PRO A 118 10.41 -6.45 -11.32
CA PRO A 118 10.23 -5.01 -11.41
C PRO A 118 11.54 -4.29 -11.09
N GLN A 119 12.01 -3.42 -12.00
CA GLN A 119 13.20 -2.60 -11.74
C GLN A 119 13.00 -1.65 -10.54
N ALA A 120 11.77 -1.22 -10.33
CA ALA A 120 11.37 -0.39 -9.20
C ALA A 120 10.27 -1.08 -8.37
N LEU A 121 10.19 -0.75 -7.09
CA LEU A 121 9.04 -1.07 -6.26
C LEU A 121 7.88 -0.13 -6.60
N HIS A 122 6.76 -0.69 -7.07
CA HIS A 122 5.53 0.03 -7.33
C HIS A 122 4.71 0.14 -6.04
N LEU A 123 4.43 1.37 -5.63
CA LEU A 123 3.58 1.68 -4.48
C LEU A 123 2.40 2.53 -4.96
N THR A 124 1.22 2.32 -4.39
CA THR A 124 0.09 3.23 -4.56
C THR A 124 -0.21 3.93 -3.24
N THR A 125 -0.53 5.23 -3.30
CA THR A 125 -0.88 6.08 -2.15
C THR A 125 -2.05 6.99 -2.54
N PRO A 126 -2.97 7.32 -1.61
CA PRO A 126 -4.10 8.21 -1.91
C PRO A 126 -3.66 9.61 -2.33
N LYS A 127 -4.48 10.28 -3.13
CA LYS A 127 -4.39 11.73 -3.36
C LYS A 127 -4.48 12.50 -2.05
N ARG A 128 -3.86 13.67 -2.02
CA ARG A 128 -3.67 14.49 -0.80
C ARG A 128 -4.96 14.72 0.01
N PRO A 129 -6.13 15.05 -0.59
CA PRO A 129 -7.37 15.23 0.18
C PRO A 129 -7.80 13.95 0.92
N LEU A 130 -7.80 12.81 0.23
CA LEU A 130 -8.14 11.51 0.82
C LEU A 130 -7.10 11.07 1.84
N TRP A 131 -5.81 11.27 1.55
CA TRP A 131 -4.72 10.99 2.49
C TRP A 131 -4.90 11.77 3.81
N ASN A 132 -5.26 13.05 3.73
CA ASN A 132 -5.51 13.87 4.93
C ASN A 132 -6.74 13.39 5.71
N ALA A 133 -7.83 13.00 5.02
CA ALA A 133 -9.01 12.46 5.69
C ALA A 133 -8.71 11.13 6.42
N LEU A 134 -7.92 10.23 5.79
CA LEU A 134 -7.47 8.99 6.42
C LEU A 134 -6.55 9.25 7.61
N ARG A 135 -5.64 10.24 7.50
CA ARG A 135 -4.81 10.71 8.61
C ARG A 135 -5.68 11.14 9.79
N ASP A 136 -6.66 12.01 9.55
CA ASP A 136 -7.50 12.56 10.62
C ASP A 136 -8.33 11.47 11.30
N LYS A 137 -8.87 10.53 10.52
CA LYS A 137 -9.55 9.34 11.06
C LYS A 137 -8.63 8.50 11.93
N ARG A 138 -7.40 8.23 11.47
CA ARG A 138 -6.43 7.45 12.25
C ARG A 138 -5.99 8.16 13.52
N LEU A 139 -5.76 9.47 13.45
CA LEU A 139 -5.44 10.29 14.63
C LEU A 139 -6.53 10.19 15.70
N HIS A 140 -7.80 10.29 15.30
CA HIS A 140 -8.92 10.19 16.24
C HIS A 140 -9.00 8.81 16.92
N VAL A 141 -8.64 7.74 16.21
CA VAL A 141 -8.65 6.37 16.75
C VAL A 141 -7.47 6.13 17.68
N ASP A 142 -6.25 6.48 17.24
CA ASP A 142 -5.02 6.20 17.98
C ASP A 142 -4.85 7.13 19.20
N LEU A 143 -5.46 8.32 19.15
CA LEU A 143 -5.26 9.42 20.11
C LEU A 143 -6.61 10.10 20.49
N PRO A 144 -7.54 9.40 21.15
CA PRO A 144 -8.91 9.87 21.34
C PRO A 144 -9.06 11.07 22.29
N ASP A 145 -8.16 11.24 23.27
CA ASP A 145 -8.25 12.30 24.29
C ASP A 145 -7.39 13.53 23.96
N LEU A 146 -6.86 13.62 22.72
CA LEU A 146 -6.07 14.76 22.27
C LEU A 146 -6.99 15.82 21.65
N ASP A 147 -7.56 16.67 22.51
CA ASP A 147 -8.58 17.67 22.17
C ASP A 147 -8.14 18.70 21.11
N GLN A 148 -6.84 19.04 21.05
CA GLN A 148 -6.29 19.91 20.00
C GLN A 148 -4.85 19.51 19.65
N ILE A 149 -4.68 18.95 18.45
CA ILE A 149 -3.36 18.75 17.87
C ILE A 149 -2.97 20.05 17.14
N GLU A 150 -2.11 20.88 17.74
CA GLU A 150 -1.63 22.13 17.11
C GLU A 150 -0.87 21.89 15.77
N ALA A 151 -0.45 20.66 15.45
CA ALA A 151 0.05 20.27 14.13
C ALA A 151 0.02 18.74 13.96
N PRO A 152 -0.39 18.18 12.80
CA PRO A 152 -0.50 16.74 12.63
C PRO A 152 0.83 16.03 12.90
N VAL A 153 0.82 15.12 13.88
CA VAL A 153 1.97 14.28 14.23
C VAL A 153 2.29 13.31 13.07
N LEU A 154 1.24 12.83 12.39
CA LEU A 154 1.34 12.03 11.17
C LEU A 154 1.45 12.92 9.94
N ASN A 155 2.63 12.92 9.31
CA ASN A 155 2.89 13.63 8.07
C ASN A 155 3.11 12.64 6.93
N ARG A 156 2.71 13.02 5.71
CA ARG A 156 2.95 12.21 4.53
C ARG A 156 4.47 12.13 4.33
N PRO A 157 5.07 10.93 4.26
CA PRO A 157 6.51 10.84 4.15
C PRO A 157 6.99 11.37 2.81
N GLY A 158 8.14 12.03 2.84
CA GLY A 158 8.90 12.33 1.63
C GLY A 158 9.81 11.16 1.32
N PHE A 159 9.34 10.22 0.49
CA PHE A 159 10.19 9.17 -0.04
C PHE A 159 11.34 9.76 -0.87
N LYS A 160 12.52 9.13 -0.82
CA LYS A 160 13.56 9.32 -1.82
C LYS A 160 13.32 8.37 -3.00
N ASP A 161 14.05 8.55 -4.08
CA ASP A 161 13.91 7.77 -5.31
C ASP A 161 14.29 6.28 -5.12
N THR A 162 14.94 5.95 -4.00
CA THR A 162 15.31 4.58 -3.62
C THR A 162 15.00 4.31 -2.15
N ILE A 163 14.51 3.11 -1.85
CA ILE A 163 14.37 2.57 -0.49
C ILE A 163 15.06 1.21 -0.44
N ARG A 164 15.94 1.01 0.55
CA ARG A 164 16.75 -0.21 0.71
C ARG A 164 17.46 -0.62 -0.58
N ARG A 165 17.99 0.38 -1.31
CA ARG A 165 18.68 0.24 -2.61
C ARG A 165 17.77 -0.20 -3.78
N ARG A 166 16.46 -0.32 -3.57
CA ARG A 166 15.49 -0.56 -4.64
C ARG A 166 14.91 0.77 -5.10
N PRO A 167 14.96 1.12 -6.41
CA PRO A 167 14.21 2.25 -6.94
C PRO A 167 12.73 2.13 -6.58
N ILE A 168 12.04 3.25 -6.40
CA ILE A 168 10.60 3.23 -6.14
C ILE A 168 9.85 4.08 -7.16
N VAL A 169 8.61 3.68 -7.44
CA VAL A 169 7.64 4.48 -8.19
C VAL A 169 6.37 4.56 -7.36
N VAL A 170 5.97 5.79 -7.03
CA VAL A 170 4.82 6.07 -6.17
C VAL A 170 3.66 6.60 -7.00
N HIS A 171 2.64 5.78 -7.18
CA HIS A 171 1.42 6.08 -7.91
C HIS A 171 0.41 6.77 -6.99
N VAL A 172 -0.17 7.88 -7.44
CA VAL A 172 -1.10 8.67 -6.65
C VAL A 172 -2.53 8.46 -7.16
N SER A 173 -3.35 7.73 -6.40
CA SER A 173 -4.71 7.37 -6.82
C SER A 173 -5.80 8.25 -6.17
N SER A 174 -6.82 8.61 -6.95
CA SER A 174 -8.09 9.15 -6.42
C SER A 174 -8.93 8.06 -5.76
N HIS A 175 -8.83 6.83 -6.25
CA HIS A 175 -9.63 5.67 -5.86
C HIS A 175 -8.67 4.53 -5.50
N PRO A 176 -7.86 4.68 -4.44
CA PRO A 176 -6.98 3.60 -4.02
C PRO A 176 -7.81 2.40 -3.57
N TRP A 177 -7.25 1.21 -3.77
CA TRP A 177 -7.80 -0.02 -3.20
C TRP A 177 -7.75 0.00 -1.68
N THR A 178 -8.57 -0.87 -1.08
CA THR A 178 -8.36 -1.31 0.30
C THR A 178 -7.36 -2.45 0.28
N PRO A 179 -6.09 -2.23 0.68
CA PRO A 179 -5.07 -3.26 0.62
C PRO A 179 -5.22 -4.27 1.76
N VAL A 180 -4.60 -5.43 1.59
CA VAL A 180 -4.54 -6.49 2.60
C VAL A 180 -3.15 -6.52 3.26
N PRO A 181 -3.04 -6.87 4.56
CA PRO A 181 -1.76 -7.04 5.22
C PRO A 181 -1.06 -8.32 4.73
N VAL A 182 0.28 -8.28 4.67
CA VAL A 182 1.09 -9.48 4.44
C VAL A 182 1.47 -10.11 5.78
N SER A 183 1.30 -11.42 5.89
CA SER A 183 1.57 -12.14 7.16
C SER A 183 3.04 -12.02 7.57
N GLY A 184 3.27 -11.67 8.85
CA GLY A 184 4.60 -11.62 9.45
C GLY A 184 5.42 -10.36 9.13
N GLU A 185 4.84 -9.34 8.48
CA GLU A 185 5.49 -8.06 8.20
C GLU A 185 4.49 -6.90 8.18
N GLU A 186 4.99 -5.66 8.24
CA GLU A 186 4.16 -4.45 8.16
C GLU A 186 3.84 -4.01 6.71
N THR A 187 4.00 -4.92 5.74
CA THR A 187 3.66 -4.67 4.33
C THR A 187 2.15 -4.75 4.13
N ARG A 188 1.63 -3.85 3.30
CA ARG A 188 0.30 -3.94 2.73
C ARG A 188 0.40 -4.04 1.22
N ILE A 189 -0.46 -4.84 0.61
CA ILE A 189 -0.45 -5.14 -0.82
C ILE A 189 -1.88 -5.10 -1.35
N THR A 190 -2.08 -4.80 -2.64
CA THR A 190 -3.36 -5.06 -3.32
C THR A 190 -3.78 -6.51 -3.13
N SER A 191 -5.07 -6.80 -2.97
CA SER A 191 -5.52 -8.20 -2.96
C SER A 191 -5.26 -8.87 -4.31
N ILE A 192 -5.33 -10.20 -4.37
CA ILE A 192 -5.09 -10.95 -5.61
C ILE A 192 -6.04 -10.49 -6.73
N GLY A 193 -7.35 -10.43 -6.48
CA GLY A 193 -8.34 -9.94 -7.45
C GLY A 193 -8.11 -8.48 -7.85
N GLN A 194 -7.77 -7.60 -6.91
CA GLN A 194 -7.43 -6.21 -7.20
C GLN A 194 -6.17 -6.10 -8.06
N THR A 195 -5.21 -7.02 -7.89
CA THR A 195 -3.98 -7.05 -8.69
C THR A 195 -4.29 -7.40 -10.15
N PHE A 196 -5.17 -8.38 -10.40
CA PHE A 196 -5.69 -8.63 -11.76
C PHE A 196 -6.49 -7.45 -12.30
N ALA A 197 -7.28 -6.77 -11.47
CA ALA A 197 -8.00 -5.57 -11.88
C ALA A 197 -7.06 -4.42 -12.30
N ASP A 198 -5.97 -4.20 -11.56
CA ASP A 198 -4.91 -3.24 -11.89
C ASP A 198 -4.27 -3.56 -13.25
N MET A 199 -4.06 -4.84 -13.57
CA MET A 199 -3.52 -5.25 -14.88
C MET A 199 -4.37 -4.77 -16.06
N LEU A 200 -5.69 -4.68 -15.92
CA LEU A 200 -6.58 -4.21 -16.98
C LEU A 200 -6.79 -2.69 -16.97
N ALA A 201 -6.72 -2.08 -15.80
CA ALA A 201 -6.85 -0.64 -15.64
C ALA A 201 -5.60 0.10 -16.13
N GLU A 202 -4.42 -0.40 -15.76
CA GLU A 202 -3.12 0.23 -15.99
C GLU A 202 -2.07 -0.81 -16.46
N PRO A 203 -2.30 -1.50 -17.60
CA PRO A 203 -1.44 -2.59 -18.09
C PRO A 203 0.03 -2.19 -18.25
N GLN A 204 0.32 -0.94 -18.60
CA GLN A 204 1.67 -0.39 -18.71
C GLN A 204 2.47 -0.46 -17.40
N LEU A 205 1.79 -0.38 -16.25
CA LEU A 205 2.40 -0.53 -14.92
C LEU A 205 2.57 -2.01 -14.52
N CYS A 206 1.98 -2.91 -15.29
CA CYS A 206 1.94 -4.36 -15.11
C CYS A 206 2.71 -5.10 -16.23
N GLY A 207 3.60 -4.42 -16.96
CA GLY A 207 4.45 -5.04 -17.99
C GLY A 207 3.87 -5.03 -19.42
N GLY A 208 2.76 -4.32 -19.64
CA GLY A 208 2.09 -4.16 -20.93
C GLY A 208 0.98 -5.19 -21.17
N MET A 209 0.02 -4.85 -22.04
CA MET A 209 -1.20 -5.65 -22.21
C MET A 209 -0.92 -7.09 -22.66
N ARG A 210 0.08 -7.30 -23.52
CA ARG A 210 0.49 -8.65 -23.92
C ARG A 210 0.89 -9.52 -22.72
N HIS A 211 1.70 -8.97 -21.80
CA HIS A 211 2.07 -9.71 -20.60
C HIS A 211 0.88 -9.98 -19.70
N VAL A 212 -0.02 -9.00 -19.58
CA VAL A 212 -1.25 -9.15 -18.82
C VAL A 212 -2.09 -10.29 -19.35
N LEU A 213 -2.28 -10.39 -20.68
CA LEU A 213 -3.02 -11.50 -21.28
C LEU A 213 -2.37 -12.86 -20.98
N ASP A 214 -1.04 -12.96 -21.13
CA ASP A 214 -0.30 -14.19 -20.78
C ASP A 214 -0.56 -14.59 -19.31
N VAL A 215 -0.52 -13.63 -18.37
CA VAL A 215 -0.77 -13.91 -16.94
C VAL A 215 -2.21 -14.31 -16.68
N TRP A 216 -3.18 -13.63 -17.32
CA TRP A 216 -4.59 -13.99 -17.16
C TRP A 216 -4.86 -15.42 -17.66
N GLU A 217 -4.39 -15.78 -18.86
CA GLU A 217 -4.61 -17.11 -19.43
C GLU A 217 -4.02 -18.23 -18.57
N ASN A 218 -2.86 -17.99 -17.95
CA ASN A 218 -2.15 -19.03 -17.20
C ASN A 218 -2.52 -19.09 -15.70
N GLU A 219 -2.89 -17.97 -15.08
CA GLU A 219 -2.98 -17.88 -13.62
C GLU A 219 -4.38 -17.51 -13.08
N ALA A 220 -5.27 -16.95 -13.91
CA ALA A 220 -6.51 -16.34 -13.42
C ALA A 220 -7.62 -17.35 -13.03
N ASP A 221 -7.63 -18.55 -13.61
CA ASP A 221 -8.73 -19.54 -13.46
C ASP A 221 -9.08 -19.83 -11.98
N GLN A 222 -8.06 -20.05 -11.14
CA GLN A 222 -8.26 -20.32 -9.72
C GLN A 222 -8.72 -19.11 -8.89
N TRP A 223 -8.68 -17.90 -9.46
CA TRP A 223 -8.99 -16.62 -8.80
C TRP A 223 -10.21 -15.92 -9.40
N VAL A 224 -10.95 -16.56 -10.30
CA VAL A 224 -12.10 -15.97 -11.00
C VAL A 224 -13.09 -15.27 -10.04
N PRO A 225 -13.50 -15.87 -8.90
CA PRO A 225 -14.40 -15.18 -7.97
C PRO A 225 -13.83 -13.88 -7.42
N GLU A 226 -12.56 -13.87 -7.01
CA GLU A 226 -11.87 -12.69 -6.50
C GLU A 226 -11.66 -11.62 -7.58
N ILE A 227 -11.36 -12.04 -8.81
CA ILE A 227 -11.21 -11.16 -9.96
C ILE A 227 -12.54 -10.48 -10.28
N ILE A 228 -13.63 -11.23 -10.37
CA ILE A 228 -14.97 -10.69 -10.64
C ILE A 228 -15.35 -9.68 -9.56
N ALA A 229 -15.18 -10.02 -8.29
CA ALA A 229 -15.47 -9.12 -7.18
C ALA A 229 -14.65 -7.82 -7.25
N ALA A 230 -13.37 -7.89 -7.64
CA ALA A 230 -12.51 -6.73 -7.77
C ALA A 230 -12.87 -5.86 -8.99
N ILE A 231 -13.16 -6.47 -10.14
CA ILE A 231 -13.59 -5.76 -11.35
C ILE A 231 -14.93 -5.06 -11.12
N ASP A 232 -15.84 -5.64 -10.34
CA ASP A 232 -17.11 -5.00 -10.04
C ASP A 232 -16.97 -3.70 -9.25
N LEU A 233 -15.96 -3.62 -8.39
CA LEU A 233 -15.61 -2.41 -7.64
C LEU A 233 -14.95 -1.32 -8.49
N LEU A 234 -14.49 -1.63 -9.71
CA LEU A 234 -13.96 -0.62 -10.62
C LEU A 234 -15.08 0.23 -11.23
N ASP A 235 -14.90 1.55 -11.17
CA ASP A 235 -15.71 2.51 -11.94
C ASP A 235 -15.36 2.50 -13.45
N SER A 236 -14.33 1.75 -13.85
CA SER A 236 -13.85 1.67 -15.22
C SER A 236 -14.67 0.70 -16.06
N LYS A 237 -15.67 1.24 -16.78
CA LYS A 237 -16.47 0.47 -17.76
C LYS A 237 -15.61 -0.26 -18.79
N ILE A 238 -14.52 0.36 -19.24
CA ILE A 238 -13.62 -0.28 -20.22
C ILE A 238 -12.85 -1.45 -19.60
N ALA A 239 -12.48 -1.39 -18.32
CA ALA A 239 -11.85 -2.52 -17.65
C ALA A 239 -12.82 -3.71 -17.52
N LYS A 240 -14.11 -3.46 -17.25
CA LYS A 240 -15.15 -4.51 -17.26
C LYS A 240 -15.30 -5.18 -18.63
N VAL A 241 -15.26 -4.40 -19.70
CA VAL A 241 -15.31 -4.93 -21.09
C VAL A 241 -14.06 -5.76 -21.41
N ARG A 242 -12.87 -5.30 -21.01
CA ARG A 242 -11.62 -6.07 -21.17
C ARG A 242 -11.66 -7.39 -20.41
N ALA A 243 -12.08 -7.35 -19.14
CA ALA A 243 -12.21 -8.53 -18.30
C ALA A 243 -13.21 -9.52 -18.89
N GLY A 244 -14.35 -9.02 -19.37
CA GLY A 244 -15.37 -9.80 -20.05
C GLY A 244 -14.83 -10.54 -21.27
N TYR A 245 -14.16 -9.82 -22.18
CA TYR A 245 -13.53 -10.42 -23.35
C TYR A 245 -12.53 -11.52 -22.96
N ILE A 246 -11.63 -11.25 -22.01
CA ILE A 246 -10.61 -12.22 -21.60
C ILE A 246 -11.26 -13.46 -20.98
N LEU A 247 -12.15 -13.29 -20.00
CA LEU A 247 -12.78 -14.42 -19.32
C LEU A 247 -13.63 -15.25 -20.29
N SER A 248 -14.47 -14.63 -21.13
CA SER A 248 -15.39 -15.40 -21.96
C SER A 248 -14.81 -15.90 -23.29
N GLU A 249 -13.98 -15.10 -23.97
CA GLU A 249 -13.53 -15.43 -25.34
C GLU A 249 -12.09 -15.97 -25.38
N VAL A 250 -11.25 -15.62 -24.41
CA VAL A 250 -9.87 -16.14 -24.32
C VAL A 250 -9.83 -17.38 -23.43
N MET A 251 -10.51 -17.35 -22.28
CA MET A 251 -10.45 -18.41 -21.27
C MET A 251 -11.66 -19.37 -21.27
N ASP A 252 -12.69 -19.11 -22.09
CA ASP A 252 -13.93 -19.91 -22.16
C ASP A 252 -14.67 -20.05 -20.80
N ILE A 253 -14.60 -19.02 -19.97
CA ILE A 253 -15.29 -18.93 -18.68
C ILE A 253 -16.68 -18.31 -18.88
N ASP A 254 -17.70 -19.02 -18.44
CA ASP A 254 -19.07 -18.52 -18.36
C ASP A 254 -19.44 -18.19 -16.90
N ASP A 255 -19.72 -16.92 -16.63
CA ASP A 255 -20.15 -16.44 -15.32
C ASP A 255 -21.31 -15.42 -15.45
N PRO A 256 -22.33 -15.46 -14.58
CA PRO A 256 -23.43 -14.51 -14.58
C PRO A 256 -23.00 -13.02 -14.53
N ALA A 257 -21.88 -12.69 -13.88
CA ALA A 257 -21.38 -11.32 -13.82
C ALA A 257 -21.00 -10.77 -15.20
N LEU A 258 -20.52 -11.62 -16.12
CA LEU A 258 -20.13 -11.20 -17.46
C LEU A 258 -21.32 -10.65 -18.24
N HIS A 259 -22.52 -11.22 -18.04
CA HIS A 259 -23.76 -10.73 -18.65
C HIS A 259 -24.07 -9.28 -18.23
N ASN A 260 -23.79 -8.94 -16.97
CA ASN A 260 -23.94 -7.58 -16.48
C ASN A 260 -22.86 -6.64 -17.04
N TRP A 261 -21.66 -7.14 -17.35
CA TRP A 261 -20.61 -6.30 -17.92
C TRP A 261 -20.81 -6.04 -19.41
N GLU A 262 -21.45 -6.97 -20.13
CA GLU A 262 -21.73 -6.85 -21.55
C GLU A 262 -22.59 -5.61 -21.88
N GLN A 263 -23.42 -5.13 -20.94
CA GLN A 263 -24.17 -3.88 -21.12
C GLN A 263 -23.28 -2.64 -21.30
N PHE A 264 -21.99 -2.71 -20.91
CA PHE A 264 -21.02 -1.64 -21.11
C PHE A 264 -20.29 -1.73 -22.46
N ALA A 265 -20.47 -2.83 -23.20
CA ALA A 265 -19.96 -3.00 -24.55
C ALA A 265 -20.67 -2.04 -25.51
N GLN A 266 -19.90 -1.17 -26.15
CA GLN A 266 -20.41 -0.17 -27.08
C GLN A 266 -19.37 0.07 -28.17
N ARG A 267 -19.79 0.07 -29.43
CA ARG A 267 -18.89 0.35 -30.57
C ARG A 267 -18.24 1.73 -30.45
N GLY A 268 -16.95 1.81 -30.72
CA GLY A 268 -16.22 3.07 -30.82
C GLY A 268 -14.71 2.86 -30.99
N GLY A 269 -14.05 3.71 -31.79
CA GLY A 269 -12.62 3.59 -32.09
C GLY A 269 -11.68 3.76 -30.89
N SER A 270 -12.20 4.23 -29.74
CA SER A 270 -11.44 4.32 -28.49
C SER A 270 -11.50 3.04 -27.63
N ARG A 271 -12.27 2.03 -28.04
CA ARG A 271 -12.42 0.76 -27.33
C ARG A 271 -11.32 -0.21 -27.75
N LYS A 272 -10.23 -0.18 -27.01
CA LYS A 272 -9.03 -0.98 -27.27
C LYS A 272 -8.73 -1.92 -26.12
N LEU A 273 -8.38 -3.16 -26.44
CA LEU A 273 -7.86 -4.13 -25.47
C LEU A 273 -6.58 -3.58 -24.86
N ASP A 274 -5.60 -3.21 -25.70
CA ASP A 274 -4.41 -2.48 -25.29
C ASP A 274 -4.67 -0.96 -25.35
N PRO A 275 -4.67 -0.23 -24.22
CA PRO A 275 -4.85 1.21 -24.20
C PRO A 275 -3.75 1.99 -24.94
N ASP A 276 -2.54 1.44 -25.06
CA ASP A 276 -1.36 2.14 -25.57
C ASP A 276 -1.07 1.82 -27.05
N ALA A 277 -1.56 0.69 -27.57
CA ALA A 277 -1.41 0.34 -28.99
C ALA A 277 -2.42 1.06 -29.90
N GLU A 278 -2.14 1.14 -31.20
CA GLU A 278 -3.09 1.67 -32.19
C GLU A 278 -4.34 0.77 -32.30
N TYR A 279 -5.44 1.32 -32.81
CA TYR A 279 -6.66 0.54 -33.03
C TYR A 279 -6.47 -0.48 -34.15
N ALA A 280 -6.84 -1.74 -33.92
CA ALA A 280 -6.82 -2.79 -34.93
C ALA A 280 -8.23 -3.03 -35.51
N PRO A 281 -8.35 -3.34 -36.81
CA PRO A 281 -9.64 -3.63 -37.43
C PRO A 281 -10.27 -4.96 -36.97
N GLU A 282 -9.48 -5.83 -36.32
CA GLU A 282 -9.98 -7.02 -35.65
C GLU A 282 -10.59 -6.66 -34.30
N PHE A 283 -11.80 -7.14 -34.02
CA PHE A 283 -12.54 -6.82 -32.81
C PHE A 283 -13.45 -7.99 -32.37
N SER A 284 -13.72 -8.06 -31.07
CA SER A 284 -14.76 -8.94 -30.53
C SER A 284 -16.13 -8.36 -30.81
N GLU A 285 -17.01 -9.13 -31.47
CA GLU A 285 -18.37 -8.70 -31.76
C GLU A 285 -19.21 -8.54 -30.50
N ARG A 286 -19.04 -9.45 -29.53
CA ARG A 286 -19.77 -9.46 -28.26
C ARG A 286 -19.38 -8.28 -27.37
N TRP A 287 -18.07 -8.10 -27.17
CA TRP A 287 -17.55 -7.08 -26.26
C TRP A 287 -17.28 -5.73 -26.92
N MET A 288 -17.42 -5.65 -28.25
CA MET A 288 -17.25 -4.43 -29.05
C MET A 288 -15.91 -3.73 -28.78
N ILE A 289 -14.85 -4.53 -28.62
CA ILE A 289 -13.50 -4.08 -28.28
C ILE A 289 -12.50 -4.54 -29.35
N SER A 290 -11.60 -3.64 -29.75
CA SER A 290 -10.51 -3.95 -30.68
C SER A 290 -9.47 -4.86 -30.02
N ILE A 291 -9.06 -5.90 -30.74
CA ILE A 291 -8.06 -6.88 -30.31
C ILE A 291 -6.71 -6.42 -30.87
N ASN A 292 -6.11 -5.42 -30.21
CA ASN A 292 -4.97 -4.68 -30.71
C ASN A 292 -3.67 -4.96 -29.93
N VAL A 293 -3.31 -6.23 -29.79
CA VAL A 293 -2.20 -6.75 -28.95
C VAL A 293 -1.21 -7.61 -29.73
#